data_AF-A0A668UF15-F1
#
_entry.id   AF-A0A668UF15-F1
#
_cell.length_a   1.000
_cell.length_b   1.000
_cell.length_c   1.000
_cell.angle_alpha   90.00
_cell.angle_beta   90.00
_cell.angle_gamma   90.00
#
_symmetry.space_group_name_H-M   'P 1'
#
loop_
_entity.id
_entity.type
_entity.pdbx_description
1 polymer ?
#
loop_
_entity_poly.entity_id
_entity_poly.type
_entity_poly.pdbx_seq_one_letter_code
_entity_poly.pdbx_strand_id
1 'polypeptide(L)'
;ISLMVYLKNLTAADFLLCLSLPLRITFYASKSAIVQQLYCSFGASALLLNMYASILFMGYIAVNRYLKIVHPSGTHILQSVRTAHIISVVTWVCLLAPAVIYTILFFITQKPLNSIPSCCDPFISASVSLFFTIIHTLSIIIFLVVFISLVFLYYSTSRRVLQAQQRQLASSDKLVKSRRNMLVLVSIFCVCFVPYHLVRLPSTFLTSSRSVVSVLNYIMEVTTMVAVFNICLDPVVYFFLSKTFRSRVRMVSWRGNIQQVNEQERAAVHCYSSELSQ
;
A
#
# COMPACT_ATOMS: atom_id res chain seq x y z
N ILE A 1 -14.02 -14.67 2.71
CA ILE A 1 -14.64 -13.74 1.74
C ILE A 1 -14.32 -12.29 2.13
N SER A 2 -14.39 -11.95 3.43
CA SER A 2 -13.89 -10.69 4.03
C SER A 2 -12.51 -10.23 3.51
N LEU A 3 -11.52 -11.11 3.45
CA LEU A 3 -10.18 -10.79 2.92
C LEU A 3 -10.23 -10.10 1.55
N MET A 4 -11.09 -10.57 0.64
CA MET A 4 -11.18 -10.00 -0.71
C MET A 4 -11.67 -8.56 -0.68
N VAL A 5 -12.47 -8.19 0.33
CA VAL A 5 -12.91 -6.81 0.53
C VAL A 5 -11.71 -5.94 0.87
N TYR A 6 -10.88 -6.33 1.86
CA TYR A 6 -9.70 -5.55 2.23
C TYR A 6 -8.69 -5.43 1.09
N LEU A 7 -8.45 -6.52 0.36
CA LEU A 7 -7.59 -6.51 -0.82
C LEU A 7 -8.11 -5.55 -1.89
N LYS A 8 -9.41 -5.62 -2.24
CA LYS A 8 -10.03 -4.70 -3.20
C LYS A 8 -9.88 -3.23 -2.81
N ASN A 9 -10.04 -2.91 -1.52
CA ASN A 9 -9.88 -1.55 -1.04
C ASN A 9 -8.41 -1.08 -1.05
N LEU A 10 -7.46 -1.97 -0.76
CA LEU A 10 -6.04 -1.71 -0.95
C LEU A 10 -5.76 -1.30 -2.41
N THR A 11 -6.16 -2.13 -3.36
CA THR A 11 -6.00 -1.84 -4.80
C THR A 11 -6.76 -0.61 -5.27
N ALA A 12 -7.90 -0.29 -4.66
CA ALA A 12 -8.61 0.96 -4.97
C ALA A 12 -7.80 2.19 -4.53
N ALA A 13 -7.15 2.14 -3.36
CA ALA A 13 -6.26 3.20 -2.91
C ALA A 13 -5.04 3.33 -3.85
N ASP A 14 -4.43 2.19 -4.21
CA ASP A 14 -3.28 2.17 -5.11
C ASP A 14 -3.64 2.75 -6.48
N PHE A 15 -4.82 2.43 -7.00
CA PHE A 15 -5.31 2.99 -8.26
C PHE A 15 -5.44 4.52 -8.18
N LEU A 16 -5.97 5.07 -7.08
CA LEU A 16 -6.05 6.52 -6.88
C LEU A 16 -4.66 7.17 -6.84
N LEU A 17 -3.66 6.51 -6.25
CA LEU A 17 -2.27 6.97 -6.30
C LEU A 17 -1.72 6.91 -7.73
N CYS A 18 -1.96 5.83 -8.46
CA CYS A 18 -1.55 5.70 -9.86
C CYS A 18 -2.07 6.85 -10.73
N LEU A 19 -3.31 7.30 -10.48
CA LEU A 19 -3.88 8.45 -11.17
C LEU A 19 -3.21 9.79 -10.79
N SER A 20 -2.66 9.91 -9.58
CA SER A 20 -1.97 11.13 -9.14
C SER A 20 -0.47 11.15 -9.48
N LEU A 21 0.13 10.00 -9.85
CA LEU A 21 1.54 9.92 -10.25
C LEU A 21 1.90 10.77 -11.48
N PRO A 22 1.11 10.80 -12.58
CA PRO A 22 1.38 11.70 -13.70
C PRO A 22 1.46 13.16 -13.27
N LEU A 23 0.57 13.59 -12.37
CA LEU A 23 0.60 14.95 -11.82
C LEU A 23 1.92 15.23 -11.09
N ARG A 24 2.40 14.27 -10.29
CA ARG A 24 3.71 14.36 -9.61
C ARG A 24 4.87 14.46 -10.60
N ILE A 25 4.87 13.67 -11.67
CA ILE A 25 5.92 13.71 -12.69
C ILE A 25 5.90 15.09 -13.38
N THR A 26 4.73 15.59 -13.76
CA THR A 26 4.60 16.91 -14.39
C THR A 26 4.98 18.05 -13.45
N PHE A 27 4.77 17.90 -12.14
CA PHE A 27 5.19 18.87 -11.12
C PHE A 27 6.72 19.02 -11.09
N TYR A 28 7.47 17.91 -11.22
CA TYR A 28 8.92 17.96 -11.30
C TYR A 28 9.45 18.43 -12.67
N ALA A 29 8.73 18.12 -13.75
CA ALA A 29 9.14 18.46 -15.11
C ALA A 29 8.75 19.89 -15.54
N SER A 30 7.70 20.47 -14.96
CA SER A 30 7.13 21.76 -15.38
C SER A 30 7.08 22.75 -14.22
N LYS A 31 7.40 24.02 -14.52
CA LYS A 31 7.23 25.15 -13.60
C LYS A 31 5.85 25.82 -13.72
N SER A 32 4.87 25.14 -14.34
CA SER A 32 3.52 25.68 -14.50
C SER A 32 2.82 25.85 -13.15
N ALA A 33 2.36 27.07 -12.88
CA ALA A 33 1.59 27.42 -11.68
C ALA A 33 0.37 26.51 -11.47
N ILE A 34 -0.32 26.15 -12.56
CA ILE A 34 -1.52 25.31 -12.53
C ILE A 34 -1.17 23.88 -12.08
N VAL A 35 -0.08 23.32 -12.61
CA VAL A 35 0.37 21.97 -12.25
C VAL A 35 0.82 21.91 -10.79
N GLN A 36 1.52 22.96 -10.33
CA GLN A 36 1.92 23.09 -8.93
C GLN A 36 0.71 23.16 -8.01
N GLN A 37 -0.28 24.00 -8.33
CA GLN A 37 -1.51 24.10 -7.55
C GLN A 37 -2.28 22.78 -7.50
N LEU A 38 -2.43 22.08 -8.63
CA LEU A 38 -3.10 20.78 -8.71
C LEU A 38 -2.38 19.71 -7.90
N TYR A 39 -1.05 19.65 -7.98
CA TYR A 39 -0.26 18.70 -7.20
C TYR A 39 -0.32 18.99 -5.70
N CYS A 40 -0.14 20.24 -5.29
CA CYS A 40 -0.19 20.63 -3.87
C CYS A 40 -1.57 20.41 -3.26
N SER A 41 -2.64 20.62 -4.03
CA SER A 41 -4.01 20.41 -3.56
C SER A 41 -4.40 18.92 -3.50
N PHE A 42 -4.26 18.23 -4.64
CA PHE A 42 -4.78 16.87 -4.82
C PHE A 42 -3.68 15.80 -4.74
N GLY A 43 -2.53 16.03 -5.37
CA GLY A 43 -1.43 15.05 -5.43
C GLY A 43 -0.87 14.70 -4.06
N ALA A 44 -0.55 15.70 -3.24
CA ALA A 44 -0.03 15.50 -1.88
C ALA A 44 -1.04 14.77 -0.98
N SER A 45 -2.31 15.17 -1.06
CA SER A 45 -3.43 14.53 -0.36
C SER A 45 -3.61 13.07 -0.78
N ALA A 46 -3.51 12.77 -2.07
CA ALA A 46 -3.64 11.41 -2.62
C ALA A 46 -2.50 10.49 -2.16
N LEU A 47 -1.25 10.99 -2.12
CA LEU A 47 -0.10 10.25 -1.58
C LEU A 47 -0.32 9.87 -0.12
N LEU A 48 -0.74 10.84 0.70
CA LEU A 48 -1.00 10.64 2.11
C LEU A 48 -2.15 9.64 2.34
N LEU A 49 -3.24 9.82 1.59
CA LEU A 49 -4.40 8.94 1.64
C LEU A 49 -4.02 7.50 1.27
N ASN A 50 -3.27 7.32 0.17
CA ASN A 50 -2.85 5.98 -0.25
C ASN A 50 -1.98 5.30 0.80
N MET A 51 -1.02 6.04 1.36
CA MET A 51 -0.10 5.51 2.36
C MET A 51 -0.85 5.00 3.60
N TYR A 52 -1.77 5.78 4.16
CA TYR A 52 -2.51 5.34 5.35
C TYR A 52 -3.61 4.32 5.04
N ALA A 53 -4.26 4.40 3.87
CA ALA A 53 -5.15 3.34 3.41
C ALA A 53 -4.40 2.01 3.33
N SER A 54 -3.22 2.02 2.70
CA SER A 54 -2.37 0.83 2.58
C SER A 54 -1.98 0.26 3.94
N ILE A 55 -1.48 1.11 4.84
CA ILE A 55 -1.12 0.76 6.23
C ILE A 55 -2.30 0.08 6.94
N LEU A 56 -3.48 0.71 6.95
CA LEU A 56 -4.66 0.18 7.64
C LEU A 56 -5.17 -1.11 7.01
N PHE A 57 -5.31 -1.18 5.68
CA PHE A 57 -5.79 -2.38 5.00
C PHE A 57 -4.82 -3.56 5.14
N MET A 58 -3.49 -3.34 5.11
CA MET A 58 -2.53 -4.40 5.43
C MET A 58 -2.67 -4.89 6.87
N GLY A 59 -2.89 -3.99 7.83
CA GLY A 59 -3.21 -4.34 9.21
C GLY A 59 -4.47 -5.22 9.31
N TYR A 60 -5.57 -4.83 8.66
CA TYR A 60 -6.80 -5.61 8.63
C TYR A 60 -6.62 -6.98 7.97
N ILE A 61 -5.84 -7.04 6.88
CA ILE A 61 -5.48 -8.30 6.22
C ILE A 61 -4.74 -9.21 7.21
N ALA A 62 -3.74 -8.70 7.93
CA ALA A 62 -2.97 -9.46 8.91
C ALA A 62 -3.83 -9.98 10.07
N VAL A 63 -4.70 -9.14 10.64
CA VAL A 63 -5.65 -9.54 11.70
C VAL A 63 -6.57 -10.64 11.20
N ASN A 64 -7.16 -10.48 10.00
CA ASN A 64 -8.02 -11.49 9.41
C ASN A 64 -7.28 -12.82 9.17
N ARG A 65 -5.97 -12.79 8.85
CA ARG A 65 -5.15 -14.02 8.75
C ARG A 65 -4.93 -14.68 10.08
N TYR A 66 -4.60 -13.89 11.09
CA TYR A 66 -4.35 -14.39 12.42
C TYR A 66 -5.61 -15.03 13.02
N LEU A 67 -6.76 -14.37 12.93
CA LEU A 67 -8.02 -14.91 13.44
C LEU A 67 -8.37 -16.27 12.81
N LYS A 68 -8.03 -16.48 11.53
CA LYS A 68 -8.26 -17.76 10.85
C LYS A 68 -7.37 -18.90 11.37
N ILE A 69 -6.22 -18.57 11.95
CA ILE A 69 -5.29 -19.53 12.56
C ILE A 69 -5.75 -19.87 13.99
N VAL A 70 -6.10 -18.86 14.77
CA VAL A 70 -6.42 -19.04 16.20
C VAL A 70 -7.82 -19.65 16.38
N HIS A 71 -8.79 -19.27 15.54
CA HIS A 71 -10.17 -19.73 15.65
C HIS A 71 -10.65 -20.33 14.31
N PRO A 72 -10.22 -21.56 13.97
CA PRO A 72 -10.61 -22.20 12.72
C PRO A 72 -12.10 -22.59 12.66
N SER A 73 -12.77 -22.76 13.80
CA SER A 73 -14.17 -23.19 13.93
C SER A 73 -15.14 -22.07 14.35
N GLY A 74 -14.65 -20.88 14.71
CA GLY A 74 -15.49 -19.76 15.18
C GLY A 74 -15.73 -18.72 14.09
N THR A 75 -16.99 -18.40 13.80
CA THR A 75 -17.37 -17.27 12.94
C THR A 75 -17.14 -15.95 13.69
N HIS A 76 -15.90 -15.45 13.68
CA HIS A 76 -15.60 -14.18 14.30
C HIS A 76 -16.23 -13.03 13.50
N ILE A 77 -16.76 -12.01 14.20
CA ILE A 77 -17.45 -10.87 13.57
C ILE A 77 -16.53 -10.17 12.54
N LEU A 78 -15.24 -9.99 12.84
CA LEU A 78 -14.26 -9.42 11.87
C LEU A 78 -14.02 -10.27 10.62
N GLN A 79 -14.42 -11.54 10.59
CA GLN A 79 -14.35 -12.39 9.39
C GLN A 79 -15.62 -12.29 8.54
N SER A 80 -16.67 -11.63 9.03
CA SER A 80 -17.89 -11.35 8.28
C SER A 80 -17.64 -10.35 7.15
N VAL A 81 -18.26 -10.60 6.00
CA VAL A 81 -18.18 -9.69 4.84
C VAL A 81 -18.81 -8.34 5.16
N ARG A 82 -19.93 -8.34 5.91
CA ARG A 82 -20.62 -7.11 6.31
C ARG A 82 -19.72 -6.24 7.18
N THR A 83 -19.07 -6.83 8.18
CA THR A 83 -18.12 -6.13 9.04
C THR A 83 -16.91 -5.62 8.26
N ALA A 84 -16.36 -6.41 7.33
CA ALA A 84 -15.27 -5.95 6.48
C ALA A 84 -15.67 -4.73 5.62
N HIS A 85 -16.90 -4.71 5.11
CA HIS A 85 -17.43 -3.57 4.36
C HIS A 85 -17.60 -2.33 5.26
N ILE A 86 -18.19 -2.49 6.44
CA ILE A 86 -18.36 -1.40 7.41
C ILE A 86 -17.01 -0.81 7.80
N ILE A 87 -16.04 -1.65 8.18
CA ILE A 87 -14.68 -1.21 8.53
C ILE A 87 -14.07 -0.43 7.35
N SER A 88 -14.18 -0.96 6.13
CA SER A 88 -13.62 -0.29 4.96
C SER A 88 -14.26 1.08 4.71
N VAL A 89 -15.59 1.18 4.78
CA VAL A 89 -16.32 2.45 4.62
C VAL A 89 -15.90 3.46 5.70
N VAL A 90 -15.82 3.03 6.96
CA VAL A 90 -15.37 3.88 8.06
C VAL A 90 -13.94 4.36 7.82
N THR A 91 -13.02 3.46 7.43
CA THR A 91 -11.65 3.82 7.09
C THR A 91 -11.60 4.86 5.98
N TRP A 92 -12.36 4.68 4.89
CA TRP A 92 -12.41 5.66 3.80
C TRP A 92 -12.91 7.02 4.26
N VAL A 93 -13.98 7.08 5.05
CA VAL A 93 -14.52 8.33 5.59
C VAL A 93 -13.47 9.02 6.47
N CYS A 94 -12.82 8.29 7.37
CA CYS A 94 -11.79 8.83 8.25
C CYS A 94 -10.54 9.35 7.50
N LEU A 95 -10.20 8.76 6.36
CA LEU A 95 -9.05 9.19 5.55
C LEU A 95 -9.40 10.32 4.58
N LEU A 96 -10.59 10.29 3.98
CA LEU A 96 -11.05 11.30 3.02
C LEU A 96 -11.41 12.60 3.71
N ALA A 97 -12.01 12.57 4.91
CA ALA A 97 -12.45 13.79 5.58
C ALA A 97 -11.29 14.79 5.81
N PRO A 98 -10.14 14.40 6.39
CA PRO A 98 -8.99 15.30 6.51
C PRO A 98 -8.42 15.76 5.17
N ALA A 99 -8.39 14.89 4.16
CA ALA A 99 -7.87 15.22 2.83
C ALA A 99 -8.74 16.28 2.13
N VAL A 100 -10.07 16.16 2.24
CA VAL A 100 -11.03 17.15 1.72
C VAL A 100 -10.91 18.47 2.47
N ILE A 101 -10.82 18.44 3.81
CA ILE A 101 -10.64 19.65 4.62
C ILE A 101 -9.33 20.36 4.23
N TYR A 102 -8.24 19.63 4.06
CA TYR A 102 -6.96 20.19 3.60
C TYR A 102 -7.09 20.85 2.23
N THR A 103 -7.73 20.17 1.27
CA THR A 103 -7.97 20.67 -0.08
C THR A 103 -8.77 21.99 -0.07
N ILE A 104 -9.84 22.03 0.71
CA ILE A 104 -10.70 23.22 0.87
C ILE A 104 -9.90 24.38 1.48
N LEU A 105 -9.18 24.13 2.58
CA LEU A 105 -8.34 25.14 3.24
C LEU A 105 -7.27 25.67 2.29
N PHE A 106 -6.65 24.81 1.48
CA PHE A 106 -5.65 25.19 0.48
C PHE A 106 -6.23 26.11 -0.61
N PHE A 107 -7.47 25.92 -1.05
CA PHE A 107 -8.10 26.82 -2.02
C PHE A 107 -8.55 28.15 -1.41
N ILE A 108 -9.06 28.16 -0.16
CA ILE A 108 -9.53 29.37 0.51
C ILE A 108 -8.38 30.31 0.88
N THR A 109 -7.22 29.76 1.25
CA THR A 109 -6.06 30.55 1.75
C THR A 109 -5.12 31.04 0.64
N GLN A 110 -5.39 30.70 -0.62
CA GLN A 110 -4.58 31.18 -1.74
C GLN A 110 -4.82 32.66 -2.05
N LYS A 111 -3.72 33.44 -2.07
CA LYS A 111 -3.68 34.82 -2.61
C LYS A 111 -3.38 34.78 -4.13
N PRO A 112 -3.68 35.85 -4.89
CA PRO A 112 -3.51 35.87 -6.35
C PRO A 112 -2.07 35.57 -6.80
N LEU A 113 -2.00 34.98 -8.00
CA LEU A 113 -0.92 34.30 -8.75
C LEU A 113 0.53 34.86 -8.76
N ASN A 114 0.86 35.90 -7.99
CA ASN A 114 2.12 36.66 -8.17
C ASN A 114 3.27 36.26 -7.22
N SER A 115 3.06 35.29 -6.33
CA SER A 115 4.10 34.83 -5.40
C SER A 115 3.88 33.36 -5.01
N ILE A 116 4.15 32.46 -5.96
CA ILE A 116 4.07 31.01 -5.72
C ILE A 116 5.43 30.56 -5.17
N PRO A 117 5.50 30.00 -3.94
CA PRO A 117 6.75 29.45 -3.43
C PRO A 117 7.13 28.19 -4.23
N SER A 118 8.42 27.93 -4.31
CA SER A 118 9.00 26.71 -4.92
C SER A 118 8.58 25.39 -4.23
N CYS A 119 7.79 25.46 -3.15
CA CYS A 119 7.31 24.34 -2.35
C CYS A 119 5.81 24.49 -2.10
N CYS A 120 5.11 23.37 -1.92
CA CYS A 120 3.72 23.32 -1.45
C CYS A 120 3.61 23.77 0.03
N ASP A 121 4.15 24.93 0.36
CA ASP A 121 4.04 25.54 1.68
C ASP A 121 2.80 26.45 1.68
N PRO A 122 1.68 26.01 2.29
CA PRO A 122 0.57 26.93 2.51
C PRO A 122 1.07 28.06 3.42
N PHE A 123 0.77 29.31 3.09
CA PHE A 123 1.00 30.43 4.02
C PHE A 123 0.23 30.14 5.32
N ILE A 124 0.99 29.86 6.38
CA ILE A 124 0.50 29.18 7.59
C ILE A 124 -0.21 30.20 8.49
N SER A 125 -1.54 30.17 8.54
CA SER A 125 -2.26 30.71 9.70
C SER A 125 -2.08 29.76 10.89
N ALA A 126 -2.10 30.29 12.12
CA ALA A 126 -1.89 29.48 13.32
C ALA A 126 -2.85 28.28 13.43
N SER A 127 -4.10 28.42 12.95
CA SER A 127 -5.11 27.35 12.95
C SER A 127 -4.80 26.24 11.94
N VAL A 128 -4.27 26.57 10.75
CA VAL A 128 -3.86 25.58 9.74
C VAL A 128 -2.62 24.81 10.19
N SER A 129 -1.68 25.48 10.86
CA SER A 129 -0.50 24.83 11.47
C SER A 129 -0.89 23.76 12.50
N LEU A 130 -1.84 24.10 13.37
CA LEU A 130 -2.31 23.22 14.43
C LEU A 130 -3.05 22.01 13.85
N PHE A 131 -3.90 22.20 12.85
CA PHE A 131 -4.56 21.10 12.13
C PHE A 131 -3.55 20.15 11.48
N PHE A 132 -2.56 20.69 10.77
CA PHE A 132 -1.51 19.89 10.13
C PHE A 132 -0.70 19.08 11.16
N THR A 133 -0.33 19.71 12.28
CA THR A 133 0.38 19.07 13.39
C THR A 133 -0.44 17.93 13.99
N ILE A 134 -1.75 18.13 14.20
CA ILE A 134 -2.65 17.08 14.70
C ILE A 134 -2.73 15.92 13.72
N ILE A 135 -2.97 16.18 12.43
CA ILE A 135 -3.07 15.13 11.41
C ILE A 135 -1.77 14.32 11.32
N HIS A 136 -0.62 15.00 11.36
CA HIS A 136 0.69 14.35 11.29
C HIS A 136 1.00 13.55 12.57
N THR A 137 0.61 14.06 13.74
CA THR A 137 0.72 13.31 15.00
C THR A 137 -0.16 12.06 15.00
N LEU A 138 -1.44 12.19 14.62
CA LEU A 138 -2.36 11.05 14.50
C LEU A 138 -1.86 10.01 13.51
N SER A 139 -1.32 10.47 12.39
CA SER A 139 -0.70 9.64 11.36
C SER A 139 0.44 8.78 11.90
N ILE A 140 1.36 9.38 12.68
CA ILE A 140 2.45 8.65 13.34
C ILE A 140 1.90 7.62 14.32
N ILE A 141 0.89 7.99 15.11
CA ILE A 141 0.23 7.06 16.05
C ILE A 141 -0.37 5.87 15.31
N ILE A 142 -1.11 6.10 14.23
CA ILE A 142 -1.70 5.05 13.39
C ILE A 142 -0.61 4.11 12.86
N PHE A 143 0.47 4.67 12.31
CA PHE A 143 1.60 3.89 11.81
C PHE A 143 2.20 3.01 12.92
N LEU A 144 2.49 3.56 14.10
CA LEU A 144 3.07 2.82 15.22
C LEU A 144 2.14 1.70 15.71
N VAL A 145 0.84 1.99 15.87
CA VAL A 145 -0.16 1.00 16.30
C VAL A 145 -0.23 -0.16 15.31
N VAL A 146 -0.28 0.13 14.00
CA VAL A 146 -0.33 -0.91 12.97
C VAL A 146 0.99 -1.69 12.91
N PHE A 147 2.13 -1.01 12.99
CA PHE A 147 3.44 -1.66 12.99
C PHE A 147 3.62 -2.62 14.16
N ILE A 148 3.34 -2.18 15.39
CA ILE A 148 3.40 -3.01 16.59
C ILE A 148 2.44 -4.20 16.46
N SER A 149 1.22 -3.94 15.97
CA SER A 149 0.23 -5.00 15.73
C SER A 149 0.74 -6.04 14.73
N LEU A 150 1.34 -5.61 13.61
CA LEU A 150 1.90 -6.50 12.59
C LEU A 150 3.02 -7.39 13.14
N VAL A 151 3.96 -6.80 13.88
CA VAL A 151 5.07 -7.53 14.52
C VAL A 151 4.53 -8.55 15.53
N PHE A 152 3.59 -8.14 16.37
CA PHE A 152 2.95 -9.03 17.34
C PHE A 152 2.23 -10.21 16.67
N LEU A 153 1.44 -9.93 15.62
CA LEU A 153 0.70 -10.96 14.87
C LEU A 153 1.65 -11.94 14.17
N TYR A 154 2.75 -11.44 13.61
CA TYR A 154 3.80 -12.27 13.01
C TYR A 154 4.46 -13.18 14.05
N TYR A 155 4.89 -12.62 15.18
CA TYR A 155 5.51 -13.39 16.27
C TYR A 155 4.57 -14.46 16.81
N SER A 156 3.33 -14.09 17.12
CA SER A 156 2.30 -15.01 17.62
C SER A 156 2.05 -16.15 16.63
N THR A 157 1.95 -15.84 15.34
CA THR A 157 1.77 -16.86 14.29
C THR A 157 2.98 -17.77 14.17
N SER A 158 4.20 -17.22 14.19
CA SER A 158 5.43 -18.00 14.14
C SER A 158 5.52 -18.98 15.32
N ARG A 159 5.21 -18.52 16.53
CA ARG A 159 5.17 -19.36 17.74
C ARG A 159 4.17 -20.50 17.62
N ARG A 160 2.96 -20.21 17.12
CA ARG A 160 1.91 -21.23 16.91
C ARG A 160 2.34 -22.28 15.88
N VAL A 161 3.02 -21.87 14.80
CA VAL A 161 3.55 -22.78 13.79
C VAL A 161 4.60 -23.71 14.39
N LEU A 162 5.52 -23.16 15.19
CA LEU A 162 6.54 -23.95 15.87
C LEU A 162 5.93 -25.00 16.81
N GLN A 163 4.93 -24.60 17.60
CA GLN A 163 4.21 -25.52 18.50
C GLN A 163 3.46 -26.63 17.74
N ALA A 164 2.85 -26.32 16.60
CA ALA A 164 2.12 -27.31 15.80
C ALA A 164 3.06 -28.30 15.09
N GLN A 165 4.23 -27.83 14.64
CA GLN A 165 5.31 -28.66 14.10
C GLN A 165 5.85 -29.64 15.15
N GLN A 166 6.12 -29.16 16.37
CA GLN A 166 6.57 -30.00 17.49
C GLN A 166 5.54 -31.08 17.85
N ARG A 167 4.25 -30.79 17.71
CA ARG A 167 3.17 -31.74 18.00
C ARG A 167 2.79 -32.64 16.82
N GLN A 168 3.51 -32.57 15.69
CA GLN A 168 3.22 -33.29 14.43
C GLN A 168 1.76 -33.22 13.98
N LEU A 169 1.09 -32.07 14.15
CA LEU A 169 -0.30 -31.93 13.73
C LEU A 169 -0.41 -31.87 12.19
N ALA A 170 -1.35 -32.62 11.61
CA ALA A 170 -1.68 -32.56 10.17
C ALA A 170 -2.08 -31.15 9.65
N SER A 171 -2.35 -30.19 10.54
CA SER A 171 -2.61 -28.79 10.19
C SER A 171 -1.36 -27.95 9.91
N SER A 172 -0.16 -28.53 10.09
CA SER A 172 1.13 -27.84 10.01
C SER A 172 1.36 -27.09 8.68
N ASP A 173 1.00 -27.68 7.54
CA ASP A 173 1.16 -27.04 6.22
C ASP A 173 0.34 -25.76 6.06
N LYS A 174 -0.89 -25.74 6.60
CA LYS A 174 -1.76 -24.54 6.58
C LYS A 174 -1.15 -23.42 7.41
N LEU A 175 -0.50 -23.77 8.53
CA LEU A 175 0.15 -22.84 9.44
C LEU A 175 1.44 -22.28 8.83
N VAL A 176 2.31 -23.13 8.26
CA VAL A 176 3.53 -22.71 7.57
C VAL A 176 3.21 -21.74 6.42
N LYS A 177 2.16 -22.03 5.64
CA LYS A 177 1.67 -21.12 4.60
C LYS A 177 1.22 -19.78 5.19
N SER A 178 0.51 -19.80 6.31
CA SER A 178 0.04 -18.57 6.95
C SER A 178 1.20 -17.73 7.51
N ARG A 179 2.21 -18.36 8.10
CA ARG A 179 3.47 -17.71 8.53
C ARG A 179 4.15 -17.01 7.36
N ARG A 180 4.28 -17.70 6.21
CA ARG A 180 4.86 -17.10 5.00
C ARG A 180 4.04 -15.89 4.53
N ASN A 181 2.71 -15.98 4.55
CA ASN A 181 1.85 -14.87 4.16
C ASN A 181 2.01 -13.66 5.09
N MET A 182 2.16 -13.88 6.40
CA MET A 182 2.44 -12.79 7.34
C MET A 182 3.84 -12.22 7.16
N LEU A 183 4.84 -13.05 6.94
CA LEU A 183 6.21 -12.60 6.65
C LEU A 183 6.22 -11.67 5.43
N VAL A 184 5.52 -12.03 4.35
CA VAL A 184 5.40 -11.19 3.15
C VAL A 184 4.74 -9.85 3.48
N LEU A 185 3.62 -9.85 4.22
CA LEU A 185 2.94 -8.62 4.62
C LEU A 185 3.84 -7.71 5.47
N VAL A 186 4.50 -8.26 6.48
CA VAL A 186 5.42 -7.49 7.36
C VAL A 186 6.62 -6.98 6.56
N SER A 187 7.18 -7.79 5.66
CA SER A 187 8.33 -7.38 4.86
C SER A 187 7.99 -6.22 3.93
N ILE A 188 6.85 -6.30 3.23
CA ILE A 188 6.38 -5.21 2.35
C ILE A 188 6.10 -3.95 3.16
N PHE A 189 5.44 -4.10 4.32
CA PHE A 189 5.19 -2.97 5.22
C PHE A 189 6.49 -2.30 5.67
N CYS A 190 7.47 -3.10 6.11
CA CYS A 190 8.75 -2.60 6.57
C CYS A 190 9.53 -1.92 5.45
N VAL A 191 9.59 -2.51 4.26
CA VAL A 191 10.33 -1.91 3.14
C VAL A 191 9.69 -0.62 2.67
N CYS A 192 8.36 -0.55 2.56
CA CYS A 192 7.68 0.59 1.96
C CYS A 192 7.46 1.75 2.94
N PHE A 193 7.08 1.48 4.18
CA PHE A 193 6.57 2.54 5.08
C PHE A 193 7.52 2.93 6.20
N VAL A 194 8.35 2.00 6.69
CA VAL A 194 9.27 2.29 7.81
C VAL A 194 10.32 3.33 7.43
N PRO A 195 11.00 3.28 6.25
CA PRO A 195 11.99 4.29 5.88
C PRO A 195 11.42 5.70 5.88
N TYR A 196 10.21 5.88 5.34
CA TYR A 196 9.54 7.17 5.29
C TYR A 196 9.27 7.73 6.69
N HIS A 197 8.70 6.92 7.59
CA HIS A 197 8.39 7.36 8.95
C HIS A 197 9.64 7.58 9.80
N LEU A 198 10.70 6.79 9.60
CA LEU A 198 11.99 6.96 10.28
C LEU A 198 12.68 8.27 9.91
N VAL A 199 12.54 8.74 8.67
CA VAL A 199 13.17 9.99 8.21
C VAL A 199 12.31 11.21 8.58
N ARG A 200 10.98 11.04 8.59
CA ARG A 200 10.01 12.08 8.91
C ARG A 200 9.92 12.43 10.40
N LEU A 201 10.22 11.47 11.27
CA LEU A 201 10.25 11.69 12.72
C LEU A 201 11.36 12.70 13.11
N PRO A 202 12.66 12.47 12.81
CA PRO A 202 13.74 13.42 13.11
C PRO A 202 13.55 14.78 12.44
N SER A 203 13.07 14.83 11.19
CA SER A 203 12.90 16.10 10.47
C SER A 203 11.85 17.02 11.10
N THR A 204 10.92 16.48 11.90
CA THR A 204 9.89 17.26 12.60
C THR A 204 10.38 17.78 13.96
N PHE A 205 11.35 17.09 14.59
CA PHE A 205 11.81 17.40 15.96
C PHE A 205 13.22 17.99 16.06
N LEU A 206 14.06 17.89 15.02
CA LEU A 206 15.44 18.35 15.05
C LEU A 206 15.63 19.65 14.26
N THR A 207 15.96 20.74 14.97
CA THR A 207 16.48 21.98 14.37
C THR A 207 17.85 21.70 13.77
N SER A 208 17.89 21.37 12.48
CA SER A 208 19.11 20.93 11.80
C SER A 208 19.78 22.05 11.01
N SER A 209 21.11 22.01 10.90
CA SER A 209 21.88 22.96 10.08
C SER A 209 21.48 22.89 8.61
N ARG A 210 21.69 23.98 7.85
CA ARG A 210 21.24 24.12 6.45
C ARG A 210 21.73 22.98 5.53
N SER A 211 22.92 22.43 5.80
CA SER A 211 23.47 21.26 5.07
C SER A 211 22.73 19.95 5.39
N VAL A 212 22.35 19.75 6.65
CA VAL A 212 21.62 18.56 7.10
C VAL A 212 20.19 18.57 6.56
N VAL A 213 19.56 19.75 6.44
CA VAL A 213 18.23 19.91 5.85
C VAL A 213 18.19 19.47 4.37
N SER A 214 19.21 19.82 3.58
CA SER A 214 19.26 19.42 2.16
C SER A 214 19.38 17.91 1.99
N VAL A 215 20.21 17.26 2.82
CA VAL A 215 20.38 15.80 2.80
C VAL A 215 19.11 15.10 3.26
N LEU A 216 18.47 15.61 4.32
CA LEU A 216 17.19 15.07 4.81
C LEU A 216 16.07 15.19 3.78
N ASN A 217 16.00 16.31 3.02
CA ASN A 217 15.02 16.47 1.94
C ASN A 217 15.22 15.45 0.82
N TYR A 218 16.47 15.20 0.43
CA TYR A 218 16.77 14.17 -0.57
C TYR A 218 16.35 12.77 -0.08
N ILE A 219 16.71 12.42 1.16
CA ILE A 219 16.33 11.14 1.76
C ILE A 219 14.80 11.03 1.91
N MET A 220 14.11 12.12 2.26
CA MET A 220 12.64 12.17 2.32
C MET A 220 12.02 11.85 0.96
N GLU A 221 12.56 12.40 -0.12
CA GLU A 221 12.05 12.13 -1.47
C GLU A 221 12.26 10.66 -1.85
N VAL A 222 13.45 10.13 -1.61
CA VAL A 222 13.77 8.71 -1.85
C VAL A 222 12.84 7.80 -1.06
N THR A 223 12.67 8.06 0.24
CA THR A 223 11.79 7.24 1.08
C THR A 223 10.31 7.38 0.71
N THR A 224 9.89 8.54 0.18
CA THR A 224 8.56 8.72 -0.40
C THR A 224 8.37 7.86 -1.66
N MET A 225 9.39 7.77 -2.52
CA MET A 225 9.34 6.89 -3.70
C MET A 225 9.28 5.41 -3.30
N VAL A 226 10.01 5.03 -2.26
CA VAL A 226 9.93 3.68 -1.69
C VAL A 226 8.52 3.38 -1.14
N ALA A 227 7.85 4.36 -0.52
CA ALA A 227 6.47 4.20 -0.08
C ALA A 227 5.48 4.06 -1.27
N VAL A 228 5.69 4.84 -2.34
CA VAL A 228 4.91 4.71 -3.58
C VAL A 228 5.08 3.34 -4.22
N PHE A 229 6.27 2.74 -4.13
CA PHE A 229 6.57 1.41 -4.69
C PHE A 229 5.70 0.28 -4.08
N ASN A 230 5.00 0.53 -2.97
CA ASN A 230 3.99 -0.40 -2.43
C ASN A 230 3.02 -0.91 -3.51
N ILE A 231 2.62 -0.03 -4.44
CA ILE A 231 1.70 -0.36 -5.55
C ILE A 231 2.18 -1.53 -6.42
N CYS A 232 3.49 -1.64 -6.60
CA CYS A 232 4.11 -2.70 -7.40
C CYS A 232 4.17 -4.03 -6.63
N LEU A 233 4.06 -3.98 -5.31
CA LEU A 233 4.15 -5.13 -4.41
C LEU A 233 2.78 -5.72 -4.07
N ASP A 234 1.68 -5.02 -4.35
CA ASP A 234 0.34 -5.58 -4.15
C ASP A 234 0.09 -6.87 -4.94
N PRO A 235 0.46 -7.02 -6.23
CA PRO A 235 0.35 -8.30 -6.94
C PRO A 235 1.01 -9.47 -6.20
N VAL A 236 2.12 -9.21 -5.50
CA VAL A 236 2.82 -10.20 -4.65
C VAL A 236 1.96 -10.55 -3.44
N VAL A 237 1.41 -9.55 -2.74
CA VAL A 237 0.42 -9.71 -1.67
C VAL A 237 -0.72 -10.62 -2.14
N TYR A 238 -1.36 -10.30 -3.27
CA TYR A 238 -2.44 -11.08 -3.85
C TYR A 238 -2.07 -12.53 -4.16
N PHE A 239 -0.90 -12.76 -4.75
CA PHE A 239 -0.42 -14.10 -5.09
C PHE A 239 -0.23 -15.00 -3.87
N PHE A 240 0.37 -14.47 -2.80
CA PHE A 240 0.58 -15.23 -1.57
C PHE A 240 -0.72 -15.42 -0.76
N LEU A 241 -1.62 -14.44 -0.78
CA LEU A 241 -2.81 -14.41 0.06
C LEU A 241 -4.05 -15.08 -0.59
N SER A 242 -4.23 -15.00 -1.90
CA SER A 242 -5.43 -15.52 -2.56
C SER A 242 -5.18 -16.87 -3.25
N LYS A 243 -5.77 -17.95 -2.71
CA LYS A 243 -5.78 -19.26 -3.38
C LYS A 243 -6.49 -19.16 -4.74
N THR A 244 -7.57 -18.40 -4.83
CA THR A 244 -8.34 -18.18 -6.06
C THR A 244 -7.51 -17.46 -7.12
N PHE A 245 -6.74 -16.44 -6.73
CA PHE A 245 -5.82 -15.76 -7.64
C PHE A 245 -4.69 -16.69 -8.09
N ARG A 246 -4.07 -17.43 -7.17
CA ARG A 246 -3.05 -18.43 -7.52
C ARG A 246 -3.58 -19.52 -8.45
N SER A 247 -4.84 -19.91 -8.34
CA SER A 247 -5.45 -20.86 -9.27
C SER A 247 -5.73 -20.23 -10.63
N ARG A 248 -6.22 -18.99 -10.69
CA ARG A 248 -6.42 -18.26 -11.96
C ARG A 248 -5.10 -17.99 -12.69
N VAL A 249 -4.07 -17.50 -12.00
CA VAL A 249 -2.74 -17.28 -12.59
C VAL A 249 -2.15 -18.59 -13.11
N ARG A 250 -2.28 -19.68 -12.35
CA ARG A 250 -1.86 -21.00 -12.85
C ARG A 250 -2.64 -21.44 -14.07
N MET A 251 -3.96 -21.22 -14.12
CA MET A 251 -4.75 -21.53 -15.33
C MET A 251 -4.37 -20.67 -16.53
N VAL A 252 -4.07 -19.38 -16.33
CA VAL A 252 -3.63 -18.48 -17.42
C VAL A 252 -2.24 -18.88 -17.91
N SER A 253 -1.30 -19.20 -17.01
CA SER A 253 0.01 -19.74 -17.36
C SER A 253 -0.08 -21.10 -18.07
N TRP A 254 -0.99 -21.98 -17.64
CA TRP A 254 -1.23 -23.26 -18.31
C TRP A 254 -1.83 -23.08 -19.70
N ARG A 255 -2.79 -22.14 -19.87
CA ARG A 255 -3.34 -21.78 -21.17
C ARG A 255 -2.28 -21.16 -22.09
N GLY A 256 -1.39 -20.32 -21.55
CA GLY A 256 -0.26 -19.75 -22.29
C GLY A 256 0.72 -20.83 -22.77
N ASN A 257 1.06 -21.80 -21.91
CA ASN A 257 1.92 -22.92 -22.29
C ASN A 257 1.26 -23.82 -23.34
N ILE A 258 -0.04 -24.14 -23.21
CA ILE A 258 -0.76 -24.94 -24.22
C ILE A 258 -0.81 -24.20 -25.56
N GLN A 259 -1.04 -22.88 -25.53
CA GLN A 259 -1.11 -22.09 -26.74
C GLN A 259 0.25 -21.99 -27.45
N GLN A 260 1.35 -21.88 -26.70
CA GLN A 260 2.71 -21.97 -27.24
C GLN A 260 3.04 -23.34 -27.82
N VAL A 261 2.65 -24.44 -27.16
CA VAL A 261 2.85 -25.80 -27.68
C VAL A 261 2.08 -26.02 -28.98
N ASN A 262 0.81 -25.57 -29.05
CA ASN A 262 -0.02 -25.68 -30.24
C ASN A 262 0.47 -24.80 -31.41
N GLU A 263 1.14 -23.68 -31.12
CA GLU A 263 1.78 -22.85 -32.15
C GLU A 263 3.08 -23.49 -32.67
N GLN A 264 3.87 -24.12 -31.79
CA GLN A 264 5.05 -24.89 -32.21
C GLN A 264 4.69 -26.12 -33.04
N GLU A 265 3.65 -26.88 -32.68
CA GLU A 265 3.16 -27.99 -33.50
C GLU A 265 2.69 -27.54 -34.88
N ARG A 266 1.94 -26.42 -34.95
CA ARG A 266 1.50 -25.87 -36.25
C ARG A 266 2.66 -25.40 -37.12
N ALA A 267 3.67 -24.77 -36.53
CA ALA A 267 4.88 -24.38 -37.25
C ALA A 267 5.67 -25.59 -37.77
N ALA A 268 5.76 -26.67 -36.99
CA ALA A 268 6.43 -27.91 -37.40
C ALA A 268 5.71 -28.62 -38.55
N VAL A 269 4.37 -28.69 -38.50
CA VAL A 269 3.55 -29.27 -39.59
C VAL A 269 3.66 -28.43 -40.87
N HIS A 270 3.73 -27.10 -40.75
CA HIS A 270 3.93 -26.22 -41.90
C HIS A 270 5.32 -26.39 -42.52
N CYS A 271 6.37 -26.56 -41.73
CA CYS A 271 7.74 -26.80 -42.21
C CYS A 271 7.87 -28.15 -42.95
N TYR A 272 7.27 -29.20 -42.38
CA TYR A 272 7.28 -30.54 -42.99
C TYR A 272 6.51 -30.59 -44.32
N SER A 273 5.38 -29.89 -44.43
CA SER A 273 4.61 -29.83 -45.67
C SER A 273 5.30 -29.02 -46.78
N SER A 274 6.14 -28.02 -46.43
CA SER A 274 6.96 -27.30 -47.40
C SER A 274 8.15 -28.11 -47.92
N GLU A 275 8.72 -29.02 -47.13
CA GLU A 275 9.82 -29.90 -47.60
C GLU A 275 9.32 -31.03 -48.51
N LEU A 276 8.09 -31.50 -48.32
CA LEU A 276 7.47 -32.53 -49.17
C LEU A 276 6.97 -32.00 -50.53
N SER A 277 7.00 -30.69 -50.75
CA SER A 277 6.56 -30.03 -51.99
C SER A 277 7.70 -29.51 -52.86
N GLN A 278 8.96 -29.80 -52.50
CA GLN A 278 10.16 -29.65 -53.33
C GLN A 278 10.64 -31.01 -53.84
#